data_AF-A0A966C3B0-F1
#
_entry.id   AF-A0A966C3B0-F1
#
_cell.length_a   1.000
_cell.length_b   1.000
_cell.length_c   1.000
_cell.angle_alpha   90.00
_cell.angle_beta   90.00
_cell.angle_gamma   90.00
#
_symmetry.space_group_name_H-M   'P 1'
#
loop_
_entity.id
_entity.type
_entity.pdbx_description
1 polymer ?
#
loop_
_entity_poly.entity_id
_entity_poly.type
_entity_poly.pdbx_seq_one_letter_code
_entity_poly.pdbx_strand_id
1 'polypeptide(L)'
;MSNRELENRDESDFATAVAAALGISVDELDELNWRIEDHNSDDGLVYGHNVYFDEGSDITILGRIAGLGNKNWIRIGPIAG
;
A
#
# COMPACT_ATOMS: atom_id res chain seq x y z
N MET A 1 -22.32 5.61 -18.25
CA MET A 1 -21.26 5.85 -17.26
C MET A 1 -20.15 4.88 -17.61
N SER A 2 -19.00 5.42 -18.02
CA SER A 2 -17.92 4.63 -18.61
C SER A 2 -17.19 3.87 -17.50
N ASN A 3 -16.92 2.58 -17.72
CA ASN A 3 -16.14 1.70 -16.81
C ASN A 3 -14.84 2.36 -16.29
N ARG A 4 -14.26 3.24 -17.12
CA ARG A 4 -13.02 3.99 -16.85
C ARG A 4 -13.06 4.94 -15.64
N GLU A 5 -14.25 5.37 -15.20
CA GLU A 5 -14.39 6.27 -14.04
C GLU A 5 -14.52 5.51 -12.71
N LEU A 6 -14.84 4.21 -12.77
CA LEU A 6 -14.87 3.33 -11.60
C LEU A 6 -13.45 2.92 -11.24
N GLU A 7 -12.68 2.40 -12.22
CA GLU A 7 -11.28 1.98 -12.04
C GLU A 7 -10.39 3.08 -11.41
N ASN A 8 -10.58 4.35 -11.78
CA ASN A 8 -9.81 5.48 -11.22
C ASN A 8 -10.18 5.84 -9.77
N ARG A 9 -11.44 5.63 -9.37
CA ARG A 9 -11.87 5.87 -7.98
C ARG A 9 -11.38 4.75 -7.08
N ASP A 10 -11.52 3.51 -7.53
CA ASP A 10 -11.04 2.33 -6.80
C ASP A 10 -9.52 2.42 -6.55
N GLU A 11 -8.70 2.84 -7.52
CA GLU A 11 -7.26 3.05 -7.32
C GLU A 11 -6.95 4.20 -6.34
N SER A 12 -7.70 5.30 -6.39
CA SER A 12 -7.47 6.47 -5.53
C SER A 12 -7.87 6.20 -4.07
N ASP A 13 -9.02 5.57 -3.86
CA ASP A 13 -9.50 5.17 -2.53
C ASP A 13 -8.57 4.11 -1.91
N PHE A 14 -8.07 3.18 -2.73
CA PHE A 14 -7.11 2.17 -2.29
C PHE A 14 -5.75 2.76 -1.90
N ALA A 15 -5.16 3.62 -2.73
CA ALA A 15 -3.90 4.31 -2.40
C ALA A 15 -4.03 5.14 -1.12
N THR A 16 -5.17 5.80 -0.92
CA THR A 16 -5.47 6.55 0.31
C THR A 16 -5.45 5.65 1.52
N ALA A 17 -6.06 4.48 1.43
CA ALA A 17 -6.15 3.56 2.54
C ALA A 17 -4.80 2.86 2.83
N VAL A 18 -3.98 2.59 1.81
CA VAL A 18 -2.58 2.14 1.98
C VAL A 18 -1.75 3.21 2.68
N ALA A 19 -1.79 4.46 2.21
CA ALA A 19 -1.03 5.56 2.82
C ALA A 19 -1.42 5.75 4.30
N ALA A 20 -2.72 5.71 4.61
CA ALA A 20 -3.22 5.77 5.97
C ALA A 20 -2.71 4.62 6.85
N ALA A 21 -2.66 3.40 6.32
CA ALA A 21 -2.13 2.24 7.03
C ALA A 21 -0.61 2.32 7.29
N LEU A 22 0.13 2.96 6.38
CA LEU A 22 1.57 3.20 6.49
C LEU A 22 1.92 4.43 7.35
N GLY A 23 0.93 5.28 7.65
CA GLY A 23 1.13 6.52 8.42
C GLY A 23 1.81 7.64 7.64
N ILE A 24 1.72 7.62 6.31
CA ILE A 24 2.26 8.63 5.40
C ILE A 24 1.14 9.28 4.58
N SER A 25 1.46 10.35 3.87
CA SER A 25 0.51 11.01 2.96
C SER A 25 0.40 10.24 1.63
N VAL A 26 -0.69 10.43 0.89
CA VAL A 26 -0.86 9.82 -0.45
C VAL A 26 0.20 10.35 -1.43
N ASP A 27 0.53 11.64 -1.33
CA ASP A 27 1.59 12.28 -2.12
C ASP A 27 2.95 11.60 -1.87
N GLU A 28 3.27 11.35 -0.59
CA GLU A 28 4.48 10.63 -0.21
C GLU A 28 4.47 9.18 -0.71
N LEU A 29 3.30 8.52 -0.75
CA LEU A 29 3.16 7.17 -1.30
C LEU A 29 3.36 7.14 -2.82
N ASP A 30 2.93 8.18 -3.54
CA ASP A 30 3.13 8.35 -4.99
C ASP A 30 4.61 8.53 -5.36
N GLU A 31 5.39 9.16 -4.47
CA GLU A 31 6.85 9.29 -4.62
C GLU A 31 7.61 7.97 -4.40
N LEU A 32 6.98 6.95 -3.82
CA LEU A 32 7.59 5.65 -3.56
C LEU A 32 7.40 4.69 -4.72
N ASN A 33 8.40 3.84 -4.96
CA ASN A 33 8.23 2.71 -5.86
C ASN A 33 7.72 1.51 -5.04
N TRP A 34 6.40 1.36 -4.96
CA TRP A 34 5.76 0.34 -4.13
C TRP A 34 4.88 -0.61 -4.94
N ARG A 35 4.72 -1.81 -4.41
CA ARG A 35 3.78 -2.81 -4.91
C ARG A 35 3.09 -3.51 -3.75
N ILE A 36 1.84 -3.88 -3.95
CA ILE A 36 1.05 -4.61 -2.95
C ILE A 36 0.75 -6.02 -3.44
N GLU A 37 0.83 -6.98 -2.54
CA GLU A 37 0.40 -8.35 -2.78
C GLU A 37 -0.57 -8.78 -1.67
N ASP A 38 -1.63 -9.48 -2.06
CA ASP A 38 -2.57 -10.04 -1.10
C ASP A 38 -1.90 -11.09 -0.23
N HIS A 39 -2.19 -11.04 1.07
CA HIS A 39 -1.85 -12.10 1.98
C HIS A 39 -3.10 -12.93 2.29
N ASN A 40 -3.37 -13.83 1.37
CA ASN A 40 -4.43 -14.82 1.43
C ASN A 40 -3.88 -16.17 1.93
N SER A 41 -4.64 -16.84 2.80
CA SER A 41 -4.45 -18.27 3.07
C SER A 41 -5.30 -19.11 2.11
N ASP A 42 -5.03 -20.41 2.06
CA ASP A 42 -5.73 -21.41 1.23
C ASP A 42 -7.25 -21.46 1.47
N ASP A 43 -7.73 -20.89 2.58
CA ASP A 43 -9.14 -20.75 2.95
C ASP A 43 -9.90 -19.64 2.17
N GLY A 44 -9.21 -18.89 1.31
CA GLY A 44 -9.81 -17.81 0.50
C GLY A 44 -10.04 -16.49 1.26
N LEU A 45 -9.65 -16.42 2.53
CA LEU A 45 -9.69 -15.19 3.33
C LEU A 45 -8.42 -14.36 3.16
N VAL A 46 -8.59 -13.06 2.90
CA VAL A 46 -7.51 -12.07 2.89
C VAL A 46 -7.27 -11.60 4.32
N TYR A 47 -6.10 -11.94 4.85
CA TYR A 47 -5.70 -11.58 6.21
C TYR A 47 -4.99 -10.21 6.28
N GLY A 48 -4.71 -9.63 5.12
CA GLY A 48 -4.03 -8.36 4.96
C GLY A 48 -3.27 -8.32 3.64
N HIS A 49 -2.39 -7.34 3.51
CA HIS A 49 -1.61 -7.15 2.30
C HIS A 49 -0.15 -6.86 2.64
N ASN A 50 0.77 -7.41 1.85
CA ASN A 50 2.19 -7.11 1.94
C ASN A 50 2.49 -5.96 0.98
N VAL A 51 2.99 -4.85 1.51
CA VAL A 51 3.48 -3.71 0.73
C VAL A 51 4.99 -3.82 0.65
N TYR A 52 5.52 -3.93 -0.56
CA TYR A 52 6.94 -3.96 -0.84
C TYR A 52 7.38 -2.62 -1.42
N PHE A 53 8.58 -2.20 -1.06
CA PHE A 53 9.25 -1.00 -1.53
C PHE A 53 10.51 -1.42 -2.27
N ASP A 54 10.61 -1.02 -3.53
CA ASP A 54 11.73 -1.37 -4.39
C ASP A 54 12.87 -0.35 -4.32
N GLU A 55 14.03 -0.73 -4.87
CA GLU A 55 15.20 0.14 -4.98
C GLU A 55 14.85 1.43 -5.75
N GLY A 56 15.24 2.58 -5.19
CA GLY A 56 14.89 3.91 -5.73
C GLY A 56 13.84 4.67 -4.92
N SER A 57 13.17 4.00 -3.97
CA SER A 57 12.26 4.66 -3.01
C SER A 57 13.00 5.62 -2.07
N ASP A 58 12.38 6.76 -1.76
CA ASP A 58 12.98 7.77 -0.87
C ASP A 58 13.14 7.23 0.56
N ILE A 59 14.38 7.12 1.02
CA ILE A 59 14.72 6.56 2.33
C ILE A 59 14.18 7.41 3.50
N THR A 60 13.94 8.69 3.29
CA THR A 60 13.39 9.61 4.29
C THR A 60 11.92 9.29 4.52
N ILE A 61 11.16 9.06 3.44
CA ILE A 61 9.76 8.66 3.51
C ILE A 61 9.66 7.25 4.12
N LEU A 62 10.47 6.30 3.65
CA LEU A 62 10.52 4.94 4.21
C LEU A 62 10.83 4.95 5.72
N GLY A 63 11.71 5.85 6.17
CA GLY A 63 12.04 6.03 7.59
C GLY A 63 10.88 6.52 8.45
N ARG A 64 9.83 7.10 7.85
CA ARG A 64 8.60 7.52 8.56
C ARG A 64 7.60 6.37 8.72
N ILE A 65 7.70 5.31 7.92
CA ILE A 65 6.78 4.17 7.94
C ILE A 65 7.01 3.37 9.21
N ALA A 66 6.04 3.43 10.12
CA ALA A 66 6.12 2.72 11.39
C ALA A 66 6.11 1.20 11.17
N GLY A 67 7.13 0.51 11.66
CA GLY A 67 7.22 -0.95 11.59
C GLY A 67 7.97 -1.51 10.37
N LEU A 68 8.40 -0.66 9.43
CA LEU A 68 9.23 -1.08 8.29
C LEU A 68 10.66 -1.48 8.76
N GLY A 69 11.28 -0.65 9.58
CA GLY A 69 12.64 -0.89 10.10
C GLY A 69 13.68 -1.02 8.98
N ASN A 70 14.53 -2.05 9.04
CA ASN A 70 15.54 -2.35 8.01
C ASN A 70 15.01 -3.29 6.91
N LYS A 71 13.70 -3.46 6.79
CA LYS A 71 13.07 -4.28 5.75
C LYS A 71 12.66 -3.39 4.58
N ASN A 72 12.51 -4.02 3.42
CA ASN A 72 11.95 -3.39 2.23
C ASN A 72 10.45 -3.70 2.06
N TRP A 73 9.79 -4.24 3.09
CA TRP A 73 8.37 -4.54 3.04
C TRP A 73 7.73 -4.52 4.42
N ILE A 74 6.44 -4.24 4.45
CA ILE A 74 5.60 -4.25 5.64
C ILE A 74 4.26 -4.91 5.35
N ARG A 75 3.70 -5.59 6.35
CA ARG A 75 2.34 -6.10 6.28
C ARG A 75 1.38 -5.10 6.90
N ILE A 76 0.36 -4.74 6.15
CA ILE A 76 -0.79 -3.98 6.63
C ILE A 76 -1.99 -4.91 6.79
N GLY A 77 -2.93 -4.50 7.65
CA GLY A 77 -4.20 -5.21 7.81
C GLY A 77 -5.04 -5.20 6.53
N PRO A 78 -6.16 -5.93 6.51
CA PRO A 78 -7.08 -5.90 5.37
C PRO A 78 -7.58 -4.47 5.17
N ILE A 79 -7.48 -3.98 3.94
CA ILE A 79 -7.96 -2.65 3.58
C ILE A 79 -9.34 -2.81 2.96
N ALA A 80 -10.33 -2.07 3.46
CA ALA A 80 -11.62 -1.99 2.81
C ALA A 80 -11.49 -1.01 1.63
N GLY A 81 -11.59 -1.52 0.41
CA GLY A 81 -11.86 -0.70 -0.78
C GLY A 81 -13.32 -0.25 -0.82
#